data_AF-A0A244E2D8-F1
#
_entry.id   AF-A0A244E2D8-F1
#
_cell.length_a   1.000
_cell.length_b   1.000
_cell.length_c   1.000
_cell.angle_alpha   90.00
_cell.angle_beta   90.00
_cell.angle_gamma   90.00
#
_symmetry.space_group_name_H-M   'P 1'
#
loop_
_entity.id
_entity.type
_entity.pdbx_description
1 polymer ?
#
loop_
_entity_poly.entity_id
_entity_poly.type
_entity_poly.pdbx_seq_one_letter_code
_entity_poly.pdbx_strand_id
1 'polypeptide(L)'
;MDEDGEVKRFVYDDWDIRICLDAATADGQTSGHADLLLGGEHKCRISLSGRFAGADGACDTLERKARGWVDDWKSREHSGDTHFAAL
;
A
#
# COMPACT_ATOMS: atom_id res chain seq x y z
N MET A 1 -10.35 -19.19 4.65
CA MET A 1 -10.30 -18.02 5.53
C MET A 1 -10.09 -16.87 4.60
N ASP A 2 -11.20 -16.31 4.14
CA ASP A 2 -11.27 -15.32 3.09
C ASP A 2 -10.83 -13.99 3.73
N GLU A 3 -9.58 -13.63 3.49
CA GLU A 3 -8.85 -12.52 4.12
C GLU A 3 -9.28 -11.14 3.64
N ASP A 4 -10.32 -11.00 2.81
CA ASP A 4 -10.55 -9.76 2.10
C ASP A 4 -11.33 -8.75 2.95
N GLY A 5 -10.66 -8.21 3.97
CA GLY A 5 -10.87 -6.85 4.46
C GLY A 5 -10.55 -5.79 3.38
N GLU A 6 -10.56 -6.16 2.10
CA GLU A 6 -10.40 -5.23 0.98
C GLU A 6 -11.57 -4.24 1.00
N VAL A 7 -11.24 -2.97 1.24
CA VAL A 7 -12.21 -1.88 1.24
C VAL A 7 -12.16 -1.09 -0.07
N LYS A 8 -11.04 -1.17 -0.80
CA LYS A 8 -10.85 -0.41 -2.03
C LYS A 8 -9.77 -1.03 -2.91
N ARG A 9 -10.03 -1.06 -4.22
CA ARG A 9 -9.04 -1.35 -5.26
C ARG A 9 -9.10 -0.30 -6.35
N PHE A 10 -7.94 0.17 -6.81
CA PHE A 10 -7.86 1.11 -7.92
C PHE A 10 -6.52 1.00 -8.63
N VAL A 11 -6.50 1.40 -9.90
CA VAL A 11 -5.28 1.51 -10.69
C VAL A 11 -4.79 2.96 -10.64
N TYR A 12 -3.49 3.15 -10.39
CA TYR A 12 -2.83 4.44 -10.44
C TYR A 12 -1.53 4.31 -11.22
N ASP A 13 -1.50 4.85 -12.42
CA ASP A 13 -0.29 4.89 -13.27
C ASP A 13 0.33 3.49 -13.52
N ASP A 14 -0.49 2.56 -14.02
CA ASP A 14 -0.12 1.14 -14.24
C ASP A 14 0.08 0.30 -12.95
N TRP A 15 0.01 0.92 -11.77
CA TRP A 15 0.02 0.22 -10.49
C TRP A 15 -1.38 -0.20 -10.06
N ASP A 16 -1.61 -1.49 -9.82
CA ASP A 16 -2.78 -2.00 -9.13
C ASP A 16 -2.58 -1.83 -7.62
N ILE A 17 -3.42 -1.01 -7.00
CA ILE A 17 -3.37 -0.70 -5.57
C ILE A 17 -4.58 -1.32 -4.89
N ARG A 18 -4.33 -2.17 -3.90
CA ARG A 18 -5.36 -2.84 -3.10
C ARG A 18 -5.24 -2.41 -1.67
N ILE A 19 -6.31 -1.83 -1.12
CA ILE A 19 -6.37 -1.38 0.27
C ILE A 19 -7.22 -2.36 1.05
N CYS A 20 -6.59 -2.99 2.03
CA CYS A 20 -7.22 -3.88 2.98
C CYS A 20 -7.19 -3.25 4.37
N LEU A 21 -8.34 -3.19 5.04
CA LEU A 21 -8.46 -2.76 6.42
C LEU A 21 -8.89 -3.94 7.27
N ASP A 22 -8.27 -4.06 8.44
CA ASP A 22 -8.67 -4.98 9.48
C ASP A 22 -9.82 -4.38 10.31
N ALA A 23 -10.58 -5.25 10.97
CA ALA A 23 -11.65 -4.80 11.85
C ALA A 23 -11.09 -3.89 12.96
N ALA A 24 -11.76 -2.77 13.22
CA ALA A 24 -11.38 -1.90 14.33
C ALA A 24 -11.48 -2.67 15.65
N THR A 25 -10.42 -2.59 16.46
CA THR A 25 -10.43 -3.17 17.80
C THR A 25 -11.39 -2.38 18.70
N ALA A 26 -11.82 -2.98 19.81
CA ALA A 26 -12.73 -2.34 20.78
C ALA A 26 -12.19 -1.01 21.35
N ASP A 27 -10.87 -0.74 21.24
CA ASP A 27 -10.25 0.52 21.66
C ASP A 27 -10.30 1.62 20.57
N GLY A 28 -10.86 1.32 19.40
CA GLY A 28 -10.90 2.21 18.24
C GLY A 28 -9.59 2.25 17.46
N GLN A 29 -8.74 1.24 17.61
CA GLN A 29 -7.52 1.09 16.81
C GLN A 29 -7.84 0.30 15.54
N THR A 30 -7.47 0.85 14.39
CA THR A 30 -7.65 0.19 13.09
C THR A 30 -6.28 -0.06 12.48
N SER A 31 -6.07 -1.27 12.00
CA SER A 31 -4.93 -1.64 11.17
C SER A 31 -5.37 -1.89 9.74
N GLY A 32 -4.45 -1.75 8.81
CA GLY A 32 -4.69 -2.01 7.41
C GLY A 32 -3.39 -1.97 6.63
N HIS A 33 -3.49 -2.27 5.34
CA HIS A 33 -2.37 -2.23 4.42
C HIS A 33 -2.82 -1.87 3.02
N ALA A 34 -1.92 -1.29 2.25
CA ALA A 34 -2.07 -1.13 0.81
C ALA A 34 -1.01 -2.01 0.11
N ASP A 35 -1.45 -2.96 -0.70
CA ASP A 35 -0.58 -3.71 -1.61
C ASP A 35 -0.48 -2.96 -2.93
N LEU A 36 0.75 -2.75 -3.40
CA LEU A 36 1.08 -2.07 -4.65
C LEU A 36 1.69 -3.09 -5.61
N LEU A 37 0.98 -3.37 -6.70
CA LEU A 37 1.38 -4.31 -7.72
C LEU A 37 1.67 -3.55 -9.03
N LEU A 38 2.78 -3.86 -9.69
CA LEU A 38 3.13 -3.30 -11.01
C LEU A 38 3.17 -4.43 -12.02
N GLY A 39 2.38 -4.35 -13.09
CA GLY A 39 2.30 -5.42 -14.10
C GLY A 39 1.86 -6.77 -13.52
N GLY A 40 1.09 -6.77 -12.43
CA GLY A 40 0.65 -7.98 -11.72
C GLY A 40 1.66 -8.54 -10.69
N GLU A 41 2.86 -7.96 -10.57
CA GLU A 41 3.84 -8.36 -9.56
C GLU A 41 3.74 -7.47 -8.33
N HIS A 42 3.60 -8.08 -7.14
CA HIS A 42 3.57 -7.34 -5.88
C HIS A 42 4.96 -6.79 -5.55
N LYS A 43 5.10 -5.46 -5.61
CA LYS A 43 6.39 -4.78 -5.37
C LYS A 43 6.52 -4.25 -3.95
N CYS A 44 5.43 -3.78 -3.35
CA CYS A 44 5.48 -3.16 -2.04
C CYS A 44 4.15 -3.26 -1.31
N ARG A 45 4.23 -3.43 0.02
CA ARG A 45 3.09 -3.34 0.93
C ARG A 45 3.32 -2.19 1.90
N ILE A 46 2.39 -1.25 1.95
CA ILE A 46 2.38 -0.16 2.92
C ILE A 46 1.43 -0.54 4.06
N SER A 47 1.99 -0.90 5.22
CA SER A 47 1.20 -1.15 6.42
C SER A 47 0.85 0.17 7.12
N LEU A 48 -0.39 0.27 7.61
CA LEU A 48 -0.87 1.37 8.43
C LEU A 48 -1.49 0.81 9.70
N SER A 49 -1.06 1.32 10.85
CA SER A 49 -1.63 0.97 12.14
C SER A 49 -1.76 2.23 12.98
N GLY A 50 -2.95 2.50 13.50
CA GLY A 50 -3.18 3.70 14.30
C GLY A 50 -4.62 3.86 14.76
N ARG A 51 -4.88 4.95 15.48
CA ARG A 51 -6.22 5.30 15.93
C ARG A 51 -6.89 6.11 14.82
N PHE A 52 -7.88 5.53 14.17
CA PHE A 52 -8.67 6.17 13.13
C PHE A 52 -10.13 6.22 13.58
N ALA A 53 -10.82 7.33 13.29
CA ALA A 53 -12.23 7.49 13.64
C ALA A 53 -13.16 6.53 12.85
N GLY A 54 -12.62 5.86 11.83
CA GLY A 54 -13.32 4.86 11.04
C GLY A 54 -12.48 4.39 9.84
N ALA A 55 -13.01 3.39 9.14
CA ALA A 55 -12.38 2.79 7.96
C ALA A 55 -12.08 3.81 6.86
N ASP A 56 -12.94 4.81 6.67
CA ASP A 56 -12.78 5.84 5.62
C ASP A 56 -11.48 6.65 5.78
N GLY A 57 -11.16 7.08 7.01
CA GLY A 57 -9.92 7.83 7.28
C GLY A 57 -8.65 6.98 7.15
N ALA A 58 -8.73 5.70 7.52
CA ALA A 58 -7.62 4.76 7.33
C ALA A 58 -7.39 4.48 5.83
N CYS A 59 -8.49 4.32 5.07
CA CYS A 59 -8.46 4.13 3.62
C CYS A 59 -7.87 5.34 2.89
N ASP A 60 -8.34 6.56 3.19
CA ASP A 60 -7.80 7.80 2.60
C ASP A 60 -6.30 7.97 2.88
N THR A 61 -5.88 7.64 4.11
CA THR A 61 -4.47 7.71 4.50
C THR A 61 -3.62 6.70 3.72
N LEU A 62 -4.11 5.47 3.54
CA LEU A 62 -3.44 4.44 2.74
C LEU A 62 -3.38 4.83 1.26
N GLU A 63 -4.46 5.37 0.70
CA GLU A 63 -4.50 5.85 -0.67
C GLU A 63 -3.45 6.95 -0.91
N ARG A 64 -3.40 7.96 -0.05
CA ARG A 64 -2.41 9.05 -0.17
C ARG A 64 -0.99 8.53 -0.05
N LYS A 65 -0.73 7.61 0.88
CA LYS A 65 0.58 6.98 1.04
C LYS A 65 0.97 6.14 -0.19
N ALA A 66 0.04 5.37 -0.74
CA ALA A 66 0.27 4.54 -1.92
C ALA A 66 0.59 5.41 -3.15
N ARG A 67 -0.20 6.47 -3.40
CA ARG A 67 0.09 7.41 -4.48
C ARG A 67 1.45 8.10 -4.31
N GLY A 68 1.74 8.57 -3.10
CA GLY A 68 3.04 9.18 -2.79
C GLY A 68 4.21 8.22 -2.97
N TRP A 69 4.02 6.94 -2.65
CA TRP A 69 5.03 5.91 -2.89
C TRP A 69 5.23 5.65 -4.39
N VAL A 70 4.15 5.57 -5.18
CA VAL A 70 4.25 5.40 -6.65
C VAL A 70 4.96 6.59 -7.29
N ASP A 71 4.61 7.81 -6.88
CA ASP A 71 5.24 9.04 -7.38
C ASP A 71 6.74 9.09 -7.03
N ASP A 72 7.09 8.81 -5.78
CA ASP A 72 8.48 8.69 -5.33
C ASP A 72 9.23 7.57 -6.06
N TRP A 73 8.60 6.39 -6.24
CA TRP A 73 9.18 5.28 -6.97
C TRP A 73 9.52 5.67 -8.41
N LYS A 74 8.62 6.39 -9.09
CA LYS A 74 8.83 6.89 -10.45
C LYS A 74 9.87 8.00 -10.54
N SER A 75 9.92 8.86 -9.53
CA SER A 75 10.90 9.95 -9.45
C SER A 75 12.31 9.45 -9.17
N ARG A 76 12.46 8.25 -8.60
CA ARG A 76 13.77 7.62 -8.47
C ARG A 76 14.25 7.28 -9.88
N GLU A 77 15.41 7.81 -10.25
CA GLU A 77 16.14 7.28 -11.40
C GLU A 77 16.32 5.78 -11.14
N HIS A 78 15.66 4.92 -11.93
CA HIS A 78 15.86 3.48 -11.90
C HIS A 78 17.23 3.10 -12.48
N SER A 79 18.28 3.87 -12.14
CA SER A 79 19.69 3.59 -12.33
C SER A 79 20.11 2.45 -11.39
N GLY A 80 19.39 1.33 -11.47
CA GLY A 80 19.77 0.06 -10.89
C GLY A 80 20.68 -0.70 -11.84
N ASP A 81 21.79 -0.10 -12.25
CA ASP A 81 23.00 -0.87 -12.56
C ASP A 81 23.69 -1.16 -11.22
N THR A 82 22.98 -1.84 -10.31
CA THR A 82 23.65 -2.51 -9.19
C THR A 82 24.27 -3.77 -9.76
N HIS A 83 25.36 -3.58 -10.48
CA HIS A 83 26.39 -4.57 -10.70
C HIS A 83 26.89 -4.98 -9.31
N PHE A 84 26.20 -5.91 -8.67
CA PHE A 84 26.76 -6.69 -7.57
C PHE A 84 27.88 -7.51 -8.20
N ALA A 85 29.07 -6.92 -8.29
CA ALA A 85 30.29 -7.64 -8.56
C ALA A 85 30.40 -8.70 -7.45
N ALA A 86 30.15 -9.95 -7.84
CA ALA A 86 30.52 -11.10 -7.04
C ALA A 86 32.03 -10.99 -6.76
N LEU A 87 32.39 -10.98 -5.47
CA LEU A 87 33.77 -11.13 -5.02
C LEU A 87 34.06 -12.60 -4.75
#